data_AF-A0A2W7QQK9-F1
#
_entry.id   AF-A0A2W7QQK9-F1
#
_cell.length_a   1.000
_cell.length_b   1.000
_cell.length_c   1.000
_cell.angle_alpha   90.00
_cell.angle_beta   90.00
_cell.angle_gamma   90.00
#
_symmetry.space_group_name_H-M   'P 1'
#
loop_
_entity.id
_entity.type
_entity.pdbx_description
1 polymer ?
#
loop_
_entity_poly.entity_id
_entity_poly.type
_entity_poly.pdbx_seq_one_letter_code
_entity_poly.pdbx_strand_id
1 'polypeptide(L)'
;MKNLYFVLFSIFILSCSENEFKNSNQVIEVNVSSKLKLEFTDIFESVEIIPLETTDDVLISGITKTLIVKDLIFVLNKSATNTIFCFDKSGKLIFNPHYALE
;
A
#
# COMPACT_ATOMS: atom_id res chain seq x y z
N MET A 1 54.24 13.98 -33.69
CA MET A 1 52.90 14.61 -33.56
C MET A 1 51.76 13.64 -33.90
N LYS A 2 51.73 12.99 -35.08
CA LYS A 2 50.63 12.04 -35.47
C LYS A 2 50.47 10.84 -34.53
N ASN A 3 51.57 10.24 -34.07
CA ASN A 3 51.53 9.06 -33.19
C ASN A 3 51.09 9.40 -31.75
N LEU A 4 51.17 10.67 -31.34
CA LEU A 4 50.71 11.12 -30.02
C LEU A 4 49.18 11.11 -29.92
N TYR A 5 48.50 11.48 -31.01
CA TYR A 5 47.04 11.44 -31.10
C TYR A 5 46.50 10.01 -30.99
N PHE A 6 47.21 9.03 -31.56
CA PHE A 6 46.82 7.62 -31.49
C PHE A 6 46.90 7.07 -30.05
N VAL A 7 47.94 7.46 -29.30
CA VAL A 7 48.09 7.08 -27.89
C VAL A 7 47.02 7.74 -27.01
N LEU A 8 46.72 9.02 -27.24
CA LEU A 8 45.68 9.73 -26.50
C LEU A 8 44.28 9.11 -26.72
N PHE A 9 44.01 8.66 -27.94
CA PHE A 9 42.74 8.00 -28.30
C PHE A 9 42.59 6.62 -27.63
N SER A 10 43.67 5.84 -27.53
CA SER A 10 43.65 4.56 -26.83
C SER A 10 43.41 4.68 -25.32
N ILE A 11 43.82 5.77 -24.68
CA ILE A 11 43.57 6.00 -23.24
C ILE A 11 42.08 6.29 -22.99
N PHE A 12 41.40 6.96 -23.93
CA PHE A 12 39.97 7.27 -23.81
C PHE A 12 39.07 6.03 -23.84
N ILE A 13 39.43 5.02 -24.63
CA ILE A 13 38.63 3.78 -24.76
C ILE A 13 38.83 2.79 -23.60
N LEU A 14 39.89 2.94 -22.81
CA LEU A 14 40.18 2.06 -21.66
C LEU A 14 39.51 2.53 -20.35
N SER A 15 38.84 3.69 -20.34
CA SER A 15 38.20 4.24 -19.14
C SER A 15 36.80 3.68 -18.85
N CYS A 16 36.26 2.81 -19.71
CA CYS A 16 35.05 2.08 -19.41
C CYS A 16 35.35 0.97 -18.39
N SER A 17 35.13 1.26 -17.11
CA SER A 17 34.98 0.24 -16.09
C SER A 17 33.49 0.03 -15.81
N GLU A 18 33.02 -1.21 -15.84
CA GLU A 18 31.73 -1.55 -15.28
C GLU A 18 31.81 -1.32 -13.78
N ASN A 19 31.09 -0.30 -13.30
CA ASN A 19 30.77 -0.22 -11.89
C ASN A 19 29.76 -1.34 -11.64
N GLU A 20 30.23 -2.52 -11.22
CA GLU A 20 29.35 -3.47 -10.56
C GLU A 20 28.75 -2.72 -9.37
N PHE A 21 27.50 -2.28 -9.53
CA PHE A 21 26.70 -1.75 -8.45
C PHE A 21 26.49 -2.92 -7.50
N LYS A 22 27.45 -3.13 -6.60
CA LYS A 22 27.31 -4.00 -5.44
C LYS A 22 26.18 -3.37 -4.63
N ASN A 23 24.96 -3.79 -4.93
CA ASN A 23 23.78 -3.53 -4.13
C ASN A 23 24.10 -4.05 -2.73
N SER A 24 24.60 -3.17 -1.86
CA SER A 24 24.72 -3.39 -0.42
C SER A 24 23.35 -3.41 0.25
N ASN A 25 22.29 -3.17 -0.51
CA ASN A 25 20.91 -3.26 -0.07
C ASN A 25 20.46 -4.70 -0.26
N GLN A 26 20.15 -5.38 0.84
CA GLN A 26 19.49 -6.68 0.79
C GLN A 26 18.17 -6.53 0.04
N VAL A 27 18.13 -6.98 -1.21
CA VAL A 27 16.91 -7.01 -2.02
C VAL A 27 16.18 -8.30 -1.71
N ILE A 28 14.97 -8.20 -1.15
CA ILE A 28 14.08 -9.35 -1.00
C ILE A 28 13.31 -9.49 -2.32
N GLU A 29 13.64 -10.51 -3.10
CA GLU A 29 12.91 -10.86 -4.32
C GLU A 29 11.65 -11.64 -3.96
N VAL A 30 10.48 -11.17 -4.41
CA VAL A 30 9.19 -11.83 -4.18
C VAL A 30 8.65 -12.37 -5.50
N ASN A 31 8.54 -13.69 -5.61
CA ASN A 31 7.97 -14.35 -6.78
C ASN A 31 6.43 -14.41 -6.70
N VAL A 32 5.75 -13.44 -7.33
CA VAL A 32 4.28 -13.33 -7.36
C VAL A 32 3.62 -14.40 -8.27
N SER A 33 4.39 -15.07 -9.13
CA SER A 33 3.88 -16.16 -9.99
C SER A 33 3.86 -17.52 -9.29
N SER A 34 4.56 -17.66 -8.16
CA SER A 34 4.54 -18.88 -7.37
C SER A 34 3.19 -19.02 -6.66
N LYS A 35 2.47 -20.11 -6.93
CA LYS A 35 1.17 -20.40 -6.30
C LYS A 35 1.40 -21.25 -5.06
N LEU A 36 1.54 -20.62 -3.91
CA LEU A 36 1.53 -21.33 -2.63
C LEU A 36 0.08 -21.68 -2.30
N LYS A 37 -0.20 -22.95 -2.03
CA LYS A 37 -1.53 -23.39 -1.57
C LYS A 37 -1.61 -23.16 -0.07
N LEU A 38 -1.98 -21.94 0.33
CA LEU A 38 -2.30 -21.59 1.71
C LEU A 38 -3.82 -21.58 1.87
N GLU A 39 -4.29 -22.21 2.94
CA GLU A 39 -5.64 -22.05 3.43
C GLU A 39 -5.71 -20.79 4.30
N PHE A 40 -6.91 -20.23 4.45
CA PHE A 40 -7.12 -19.01 5.23
C PHE A 40 -6.61 -19.16 6.68
N THR A 41 -6.82 -20.33 7.27
CA THR A 41 -6.39 -20.71 8.62
C THR A 41 -4.87 -20.80 8.79
N ASP A 42 -4.12 -20.90 7.68
CA ASP A 42 -2.66 -20.96 7.75
C ASP A 42 -2.05 -19.57 8.03
N ILE A 43 -2.81 -18.49 7.77
CA ILE A 43 -2.36 -17.10 7.85
C ILE A 43 -3.03 -16.36 9.00
N PHE A 44 -4.31 -16.63 9.24
CA PHE A 44 -5.13 -15.88 10.18
C PHE A 44 -5.63 -16.79 11.31
N GLU A 45 -5.50 -16.31 12.55
CA GLU A 45 -5.97 -17.02 13.74
C GLU A 45 -7.50 -17.09 13.82
N SER A 46 -8.20 -16.03 13.42
CA SER A 46 -9.66 -15.94 13.49
C SER A 46 -10.25 -14.97 12.46
N VAL A 47 -11.54 -15.14 12.16
CA VAL A 47 -12.36 -14.22 11.35
C VAL A 47 -13.56 -13.79 12.15
N GLU A 48 -13.87 -12.51 12.09
CA GLU A 48 -15.08 -11.94 12.67
C GLU A 48 -15.82 -11.13 11.61
N ILE A 49 -17.16 -11.21 11.64
CA ILE A 49 -18.04 -10.36 10.83
C ILE A 49 -18.65 -9.32 11.75
N ILE A 50 -18.34 -8.04 11.49
CA ILE A 50 -18.87 -6.90 12.25
C ILE A 50 -19.96 -6.23 11.40
N PRO A 51 -21.25 -6.38 11.74
CA PRO A 51 -22.32 -5.68 11.04
C PRO A 51 -22.27 -4.19 11.36
N LEU A 52 -22.18 -3.34 10.35
CA LEU A 52 -22.19 -1.89 10.55
C LEU A 52 -23.62 -1.39 10.71
N GLU A 53 -23.84 -0.48 11.65
CA GLU A 53 -25.10 0.22 11.84
C GLU A 53 -25.55 0.84 10.52
N THR A 54 -26.80 0.53 10.14
CA THR A 54 -27.40 0.98 8.89
C THR A 54 -28.75 1.61 9.22
N THR A 55 -28.84 2.91 9.00
CA THR A 55 -30.06 3.72 9.14
C THR A 55 -30.20 4.61 7.90
N ASP A 56 -31.32 5.32 7.78
CA ASP A 56 -31.52 6.24 6.65
C ASP A 56 -30.44 7.34 6.56
N ASP A 57 -29.82 7.69 7.70
CA ASP A 57 -28.72 8.66 7.79
C ASP A 57 -27.32 8.04 7.59
N VAL A 58 -27.24 6.70 7.60
CA VAL A 58 -25.98 5.94 7.54
C VAL A 58 -26.05 4.94 6.38
N LEU A 59 -26.24 5.46 5.17
CA LEU A 59 -26.26 4.66 3.95
C LEU A 59 -24.88 4.55 3.33
N ILE A 60 -24.35 3.31 3.30
CA ILE A 60 -23.09 2.98 2.64
C ILE A 60 -23.41 2.43 1.24
N SER A 61 -23.13 3.22 0.20
CA SER A 61 -23.29 2.81 -1.20
C SER A 61 -22.17 1.90 -1.68
N GLY A 62 -21.04 1.92 -0.98
CA GLY A 62 -19.91 1.04 -1.19
C GLY A 62 -18.74 1.44 -0.30
N ILE A 63 -17.77 0.55 -0.11
CA ILE A 63 -16.60 0.81 0.71
C ILE A 63 -15.39 1.02 -0.20
N THR A 64 -14.82 2.22 -0.17
CA THR A 64 -13.59 2.55 -0.91
C THR A 64 -12.36 2.18 -0.10
N LYS A 65 -12.39 2.44 1.21
CA LYS A 65 -11.28 2.19 2.12
C LYS A 65 -11.79 1.97 3.53
N THR A 66 -11.08 1.14 4.29
CA THR A 66 -11.25 1.00 5.73
C THR A 66 -9.94 1.29 6.46
N LEU A 67 -10.05 1.80 7.68
CA LEU A 67 -8.93 2.00 8.59
C LEU A 67 -9.38 1.65 10.01
N ILE A 68 -8.60 0.82 10.70
CA ILE A 68 -8.84 0.51 12.11
C ILE A 68 -7.79 1.24 12.94
N VAL A 69 -8.22 2.10 13.87
CA VAL A 69 -7.34 2.80 14.80
C VAL A 69 -7.86 2.58 16.22
N LYS A 70 -7.09 1.87 17.04
CA LYS A 70 -7.50 1.42 18.38
C LYS A 70 -8.78 0.59 18.29
N ASP A 71 -9.90 1.13 18.77
CA ASP A 71 -11.21 0.47 18.81
C ASP A 71 -12.22 1.12 17.86
N LEU A 72 -11.74 1.89 16.88
CA LEU A 72 -12.56 2.58 15.89
C LEU A 72 -12.32 2.03 14.48
N ILE A 73 -13.42 1.86 13.75
CA ILE A 73 -13.45 1.43 12.36
C ILE A 73 -13.91 2.62 11.52
N PHE A 74 -12.99 3.16 10.72
CA PHE A 74 -13.28 4.22 9.77
C PHE A 74 -13.59 3.60 8.42
N VAL A 75 -14.72 3.99 7.82
CA VAL A 75 -15.18 3.52 6.52
C VAL A 75 -15.35 4.71 5.60
N LEU A 76 -14.62 4.72 4.48
CA LEU A 76 -14.80 5.69 3.43
C LEU A 76 -15.91 5.21 2.48
N ASN A 77 -17.04 5.88 2.53
CA ASN A 77 -18.20 5.61 1.68
C ASN A 77 -17.92 6.03 0.23
N LYS A 78 -18.25 5.14 -0.71
CA LYS A 78 -18.17 5.37 -2.15
C LYS A 78 -19.42 6.12 -2.61
N SER A 79 -19.60 7.34 -2.12
CA SER A 79 -20.69 8.25 -2.47
C SER A 79 -20.17 9.49 -3.19
N ALA A 80 -21.05 10.28 -3.81
CA ALA A 80 -20.69 11.56 -4.41
C ALA A 80 -20.05 12.54 -3.38
N THR A 81 -20.38 12.37 -2.10
CA THR A 81 -19.93 13.23 -0.99
C THR A 81 -18.65 12.73 -0.31
N ASN A 82 -18.15 11.53 -0.65
CA ASN A 82 -17.00 10.88 -0.02
C ASN A 82 -17.04 10.91 1.52
N THR A 83 -18.20 10.55 2.07
CA THR A 83 -18.44 10.57 3.51
C THR A 83 -17.59 9.54 4.24
N ILE A 84 -17.04 9.91 5.40
CA ILE A 84 -16.35 8.97 6.29
C ILE A 84 -17.33 8.62 7.42
N PHE A 85 -17.51 7.34 7.71
CA PHE A 85 -18.23 6.91 8.91
C PHE A 85 -17.23 6.35 9.91
N CYS A 86 -17.41 6.68 11.19
CA CYS A 86 -16.64 6.13 12.30
C CYS A 86 -17.55 5.24 13.14
N PHE A 87 -17.22 3.97 13.21
CA PHE A 87 -17.91 2.97 14.02
C PHE A 87 -17.03 2.50 15.17
N ASP A 88 -17.63 2.00 16.25
CA ASP A 88 -16.89 1.21 17.22
C ASP A 88 -16.69 -0.24 16.74
N LYS A 89 -15.97 -1.04 17.54
CA LYS A 89 -15.72 -2.46 17.27
C LYS A 89 -16.98 -3.34 17.21
N SER A 90 -18.11 -2.89 17.75
CA SER A 90 -19.39 -3.61 17.60
C SER A 90 -20.11 -3.27 16.29
N GLY A 91 -19.60 -2.28 15.54
CA GLY A 91 -20.21 -1.77 14.32
C GLY A 91 -21.22 -0.66 14.55
N LYS A 92 -21.36 -0.15 15.78
CA LYS A 92 -22.26 0.97 16.08
C LYS A 92 -21.67 2.29 15.62
N LEU A 93 -22.48 3.18 15.05
CA LEU A 93 -22.02 4.49 14.62
C LEU A 93 -21.62 5.34 15.84
N ILE A 94 -20.41 5.90 15.81
CA ILE A 94 -19.96 6.90 16.79
C ILE A 94 -20.18 8.31 16.22
N PHE A 95 -19.68 8.59 15.01
CA PHE A 95 -19.89 9.88 14.33
C PHE A 95 -19.47 9.83 12.85
N ASN A 96 -19.82 10.88 12.10
CA ASN A 96 -19.40 11.12 10.73
C ASN A 96 -18.53 12.41 10.69
N PRO A 97 -17.23 12.35 10.31
CA PRO A 97 -16.33 13.51 10.34
C PRO A 97 -16.66 14.62 9.34
N HIS A 98 -17.67 14.51 8.47
CA HIS A 98 -18.04 15.59 7.53
C HIS A 98 -18.35 16.91 8.26
N TYR A 99 -18.69 16.86 9.55
CA TYR A 99 -19.01 18.02 10.40
C TYR A 99 -17.90 18.47 11.36
N ALA A 100 -16.71 17.85 11.34
CA ALA A 100 -15.65 18.13 12.33
C ALA A 100 -14.55 19.10 11.85
N LEU A 101 -14.68 19.65 10.64
CA LEU A 101 -13.72 20.57 10.02
C LEU A 101 -14.34 21.92 9.62
N GLU A 102 -15.51 22.26 10.17
CA GLU A 102 -16.09 23.61 10.11
C GLU A 102 -16.03 24.30 11.48
#